data_AF-A0A7L2RWQ8-F1
#
_entry.id   AF-A0A7L2RWQ8-F1
#
_cell.length_a   1.000
_cell.length_b   1.000
_cell.length_c   1.000
_cell.angle_alpha   90.00
_cell.angle_beta   90.00
_cell.angle_gamma   90.00
#
_symmetry.space_group_name_H-M   'P 1'
#
loop_
_entity.id
_entity.type
_entity.pdbx_description
1 polymer ?
#
loop_
_entity_poly.entity_id
_entity_poly.type
_entity_poly.pdbx_seq_one_letter_code
_entity_poly.pdbx_strand_id
1 'polypeptide(L)'
;QGQEKLSCNPKKENGTHVVLCELGNPMKAGAQITVDMELSVSGLEDMGEDITFHLQLRSKNSPSPTKAAVTVTVPVEAQAEMELRGNSLPETTVLPTNWQEVEGSRRLEDHGIKVEHVYEV
;
A
#
# COMPACT_ATOMS: atom_id res chain seq x y z
N GLN A 1 23.62 21.17 -6.63
CA GLN A 1 24.25 20.94 -5.31
C GLN A 1 24.33 19.43 -5.16
N GLY A 2 25.52 18.87 -4.96
CA GLY A 2 25.72 17.41 -4.97
C GLY A 2 25.10 16.80 -3.72
N GLN A 3 24.13 15.91 -3.88
CA GLN A 3 23.60 15.10 -2.80
C GLN A 3 24.66 14.03 -2.50
N GLU A 4 25.42 14.24 -1.42
CA GLU A 4 26.45 13.29 -1.01
C GLU A 4 25.75 12.05 -0.46
N LYS A 5 25.93 10.90 -1.13
CA LYS A 5 25.30 9.65 -0.72
C LYS A 5 25.95 9.16 0.58
N LEU A 6 25.17 9.11 1.65
CA LEU A 6 25.61 8.56 2.92
C LEU A 6 25.85 7.06 2.83
N SER A 7 26.90 6.59 3.51
CA SER A 7 27.17 5.17 3.68
C SER A 7 26.24 4.61 4.75
N CYS A 8 25.18 3.91 4.33
CA CYS A 8 24.18 3.32 5.22
C CYS A 8 24.17 1.79 5.06
N ASN A 9 24.21 1.08 6.18
CA ASN A 9 24.22 -0.38 6.21
C ASN A 9 23.05 -0.90 7.06
N PRO A 10 22.15 -1.72 6.49
CA PRO A 10 21.13 -2.41 7.28
C PRO A 10 21.78 -3.49 8.13
N LYS A 11 21.36 -3.58 9.39
CA LYS A 11 21.83 -4.54 10.38
C LYS A 11 20.61 -5.09 11.14
N LYS A 12 20.61 -6.39 11.41
CA LYS A 12 19.66 -6.99 12.34
C LYS A 12 20.34 -7.12 13.70
N GLU A 13 19.79 -6.49 14.73
CA GLU A 13 20.33 -6.48 16.08
C GLU A 13 19.22 -6.79 17.07
N ASN A 14 19.39 -7.82 17.90
CA ASN A 14 18.42 -8.21 18.93
C ASN A 14 16.98 -8.41 18.41
N GLY A 15 16.84 -8.93 17.18
CA GLY A 15 15.53 -9.13 16.54
C GLY A 15 14.95 -7.87 15.86
N THR A 16 15.54 -6.70 16.07
CA THR A 16 15.15 -5.44 15.41
C THR A 16 15.96 -5.18 14.15
N HIS A 17 15.32 -4.64 13.11
CA HIS A 17 16.00 -4.15 11.91
C HIS A 17 16.42 -2.70 12.14
N VAL A 18 17.70 -2.42 11.98
CA VAL A 18 18.30 -1.09 12.20
C VAL A 18 19.10 -0.71 10.96
N VAL A 19 19.00 0.55 10.52
CA VAL A 19 19.86 1.09 9.48
C VAL A 19 20.89 2.00 10.15
N LEU A 20 22.18 1.72 9.94
CA LEU A 20 23.28 2.50 10.49
C LEU A 20 23.91 3.33 9.37
N CYS A 21 23.84 4.65 9.47
CA CYS A 21 24.45 5.58 8.53
C CYS A 21 25.68 6.27 9.14
N GLU A 22 26.77 6.34 8.40
CA GLU A 22 27.99 7.01 8.80
C GLU A 22 27.93 8.51 8.47
N LEU A 23 27.90 9.36 9.49
CA LEU A 23 27.81 10.83 9.35
C LEU A 23 29.19 11.53 9.33
N GLY A 24 30.28 10.76 9.43
CA GLY A 24 31.65 11.25 9.44
C GLY A 24 32.47 10.80 10.64
N ASN A 25 33.78 10.62 10.44
CA ASN A 25 34.73 10.20 11.47
C ASN A 25 35.98 11.10 11.47
N PRO A 26 35.99 12.21 12.23
CA PRO A 26 34.91 12.75 13.06
C PRO A 26 33.93 13.62 12.27
N MET A 27 32.68 13.72 12.75
CA MET A 27 31.76 14.78 12.32
C MET A 27 32.23 16.12 12.88
N LYS A 28 32.49 17.11 12.01
CA LYS A 28 33.06 18.41 12.41
C LYS A 28 32.07 19.23 13.24
N ALA A 29 32.59 20.06 14.16
CA ALA A 29 31.76 20.97 14.94
C ALA A 29 31.00 21.95 14.02
N GLY A 30 29.70 22.13 14.28
CA GLY A 30 28.83 22.99 13.48
C GLY A 30 28.37 22.40 12.14
N ALA A 31 28.72 21.15 11.84
CA ALA A 31 28.22 20.47 10.64
C ALA A 31 26.69 20.25 10.73
N GLN A 32 25.98 20.57 9.66
CA GLN A 32 24.57 20.28 9.47
C GLN A 32 24.44 19.35 8.27
N ILE A 33 23.79 18.21 8.47
CA ILE A 33 23.62 17.19 7.44
C ILE A 33 22.12 16.92 7.34
N THR A 34 21.57 17.08 6.15
CA THR A 34 20.21 16.67 5.82
C THR A 34 20.27 15.29 5.18
N VAL A 35 19.46 14.36 5.69
CA VAL A 35 19.43 12.97 5.24
C VAL A 35 18.01 12.65 4.80
N ASP A 36 17.87 12.29 3.53
CA ASP A 36 16.64 11.73 2.99
C ASP A 36 16.78 10.21 2.96
N MET A 37 15.83 9.51 3.57
CA MET A 37 15.83 8.05 3.65
C MET A 37 14.54 7.50 3.05
N GLU A 38 14.69 6.69 2.01
CA GLU A 38 13.59 5.94 1.41
C GLU A 38 13.53 4.54 2.03
N LEU A 39 12.35 4.15 2.52
CA LEU A 39 12.12 2.89 3.18
C LEU A 39 10.91 2.21 2.53
N SER A 40 11.03 0.93 2.25
CA SER A 40 9.91 0.07 1.85
C SER A 40 9.60 -0.85 3.02
N VAL A 41 8.37 -0.76 3.55
CA VAL A 41 7.88 -1.60 4.65
C VAL A 41 6.81 -2.52 4.11
N SER A 42 6.92 -3.81 4.41
CA SER A 42 6.00 -4.86 3.97
C SER A 42 5.56 -5.71 5.16
N GLY A 43 4.52 -6.53 4.98
CA GLY A 43 4.00 -7.40 6.04
C GLY A 43 3.27 -6.63 7.14
N LEU A 44 2.43 -5.66 6.76
CA LEU A 44 1.66 -4.83 7.69
C LEU A 44 0.41 -5.54 8.26
N GLU A 45 0.18 -6.82 7.95
CA GLU A 45 -1.03 -7.57 8.31
C GLU A 45 -1.28 -7.63 9.83
N ASP A 46 -0.21 -7.82 10.60
CA ASP A 46 -0.25 -7.85 12.07
C ASP A 46 0.24 -6.54 12.71
N MET A 47 0.42 -5.48 11.90
CA MET A 47 0.75 -4.17 12.44
C MET A 47 -0.52 -3.51 12.98
N GLY A 48 -0.40 -2.87 14.15
CA GLY A 48 -1.48 -2.05 14.69
C GLY A 48 -1.69 -0.78 13.86
N GLU A 49 -2.29 0.23 14.48
CA GLU A 49 -2.65 1.49 13.80
C GLU A 49 -1.44 2.31 13.32
N ASP A 50 -0.24 2.03 13.82
CA ASP A 50 0.95 2.86 13.61
C ASP A 50 2.25 2.06 13.45
N ILE A 51 3.15 2.57 12.61
CA ILE A 51 4.57 2.21 12.55
C ILE A 51 5.38 3.24 13.32
N THR A 52 6.26 2.79 14.21
CA THR A 52 7.14 3.68 14.97
C THR A 52 8.60 3.52 14.55
N PHE A 53 9.19 4.60 14.04
CA PHE A 53 10.61 4.68 13.69
C PHE A 53 11.37 5.44 14.78
N HIS A 54 12.45 4.83 15.27
CA HIS A 54 13.36 5.47 16.24
C HIS A 54 14.64 5.90 15.53
N LEU A 55 14.91 7.21 15.55
CA LEU A 55 16.11 7.81 14.99
C LEU A 55 17.02 8.26 16.13
N GLN A 56 18.30 7.90 16.09
CA GLN A 56 19.25 8.28 17.12
C GLN A 56 20.62 8.62 16.54
N LEU A 57 21.17 9.76 16.96
CA LEU A 57 22.57 10.09 16.72
C LEU A 57 23.46 9.46 17.80
N ARG A 58 24.50 8.73 17.37
CA ARG A 58 25.46 8.07 18.27
C ARG A 58 26.87 8.49 17.91
N SER A 59 27.68 8.78 18.93
CA SER A 59 29.13 9.02 18.79
C SER A 59 29.91 8.17 19.79
N LYS A 60 31.18 7.89 19.49
CA LYS A 60 32.10 7.19 20.39
C LYS A 60 32.81 8.12 21.37
N ASN A 61 32.40 9.39 21.45
CA ASN A 61 32.95 10.34 22.42
C ASN A 61 32.59 9.94 23.85
N SER A 62 33.46 10.25 24.80
CA SER A 62 33.19 10.10 26.24
C SER A 62 33.09 11.48 26.89
N PRO A 63 31.98 11.81 27.58
CA PRO A 63 30.78 11.00 27.79
C PRO A 63 29.92 10.90 26.53
N SER A 64 29.21 9.78 26.35
CA SER A 64 28.38 9.58 25.15
C SER A 64 27.13 10.48 25.21
N PRO A 65 26.84 11.26 24.17
CA PRO A 65 25.61 12.04 24.11
C PRO A 65 24.45 11.10 23.71
N THR A 66 23.78 10.52 24.70
CA THR A 66 22.61 9.63 24.49
C THR A 66 21.33 10.37 24.11
N LYS A 67 21.32 11.70 24.13
CA LYS A 67 20.10 12.52 24.26
C LYS A 67 19.39 12.90 22.95
N ALA A 68 19.95 12.60 21.78
CA ALA A 68 19.34 12.98 20.49
C ALA A 68 18.59 11.78 19.87
N ALA A 69 17.60 11.26 20.59
CA ALA A 69 16.67 10.28 20.06
C ALA A 69 15.36 10.97 19.68
N VAL A 70 14.86 10.70 18.48
CA VAL A 70 13.59 11.21 17.97
C VAL A 70 12.77 10.02 17.49
N THR A 71 11.47 10.07 17.75
CA THR A 71 10.52 9.05 17.28
C THR A 71 9.63 9.67 16.23
N VAL A 72 9.41 8.93 15.15
CA VAL A 72 8.48 9.29 14.08
C VAL A 72 7.44 8.19 13.99
N THR A 73 6.17 8.55 14.14
CA THR A 73 5.04 7.63 14.05
C THR A 73 4.32 7.86 12.73
N VAL A 74 4.07 6.79 11.99
CA VAL A 74 3.39 6.82 10.68
C VAL A 74 2.16 5.94 10.77
N PRO A 75 0.95 6.48 10.53
CA PRO A 75 -0.28 5.70 10.59
C PRO A 75 -0.33 4.66 9.48
N VAL A 76 -0.93 3.52 9.80
CA VAL A 76 -1.19 2.40 8.89
C VAL A 76 -2.67 2.34 8.63
N GLU A 77 -3.05 2.36 7.36
CA GLU A 77 -4.44 2.22 6.93
C GLU A 77 -4.57 1.04 5.98
N ALA A 78 -5.63 0.26 6.15
CA ALA A 78 -5.99 -0.80 5.23
C ALA A 78 -6.74 -0.18 4.04
N GLN A 79 -6.24 -0.41 2.83
CA GLN A 79 -6.87 0.01 1.60
C GLN A 79 -7.32 -1.22 0.81
N ALA A 80 -8.57 -1.18 0.34
CA ALA A 80 -9.11 -2.14 -0.60
C ALA A 80 -9.67 -1.38 -1.81
N GLU A 81 -9.37 -1.88 -3.01
CA GLU A 81 -9.99 -1.41 -4.24
C GLU A 81 -11.07 -2.42 -4.63
N MET A 82 -12.27 -1.93 -4.92
CA MET A 82 -13.45 -2.73 -5.22
C MET A 82 -13.97 -2.33 -6.59
N GLU A 83 -14.27 -3.31 -7.45
CA GLU A 83 -14.74 -3.06 -8.80
C GLU A 83 -16.00 -3.87 -9.07
N LEU A 84 -17.11 -3.18 -9.35
CA LEU A 84 -18.34 -3.83 -9.79
C LEU A 84 -18.36 -3.93 -11.32
N ARG A 85 -18.43 -5.16 -11.82
CA ARG A 85 -18.61 -5.46 -13.24
C ARG A 85 -19.98 -6.06 -13.48
N GLY A 86 -20.58 -5.75 -14.63
CA GLY A 86 -21.86 -6.32 -15.01
C GLY A 86 -22.02 -6.44 -16.52
N ASN A 87 -22.79 -7.43 -16.95
CA ASN A 87 -23.09 -7.64 -18.36
C ASN A 87 -24.52 -8.17 -18.57
N SER A 88 -25.09 -7.86 -19.73
CA SER A 88 -26.39 -8.35 -20.19
C SER A 88 -26.20 -9.33 -21.36
N LEU A 89 -26.93 -10.44 -21.32
CA LEU A 89 -26.84 -11.52 -22.28
C LEU A 89 -28.24 -11.84 -22.82
N PRO A 90 -28.57 -11.44 -24.07
CA PRO A 90 -27.76 -10.61 -24.98
C PRO A 90 -27.80 -9.12 -24.61
N GLU A 91 -26.73 -8.39 -24.94
CA GLU A 91 -26.64 -6.94 -24.71
C GLU A 91 -27.65 -6.16 -25.55
N THR A 92 -27.87 -6.60 -26.79
CA THR A 92 -28.90 -6.07 -27.68
C THR A 92 -29.60 -7.22 -28.37
N THR A 93 -30.88 -7.03 -28.70
CA THR A 93 -31.66 -8.02 -29.41
C THR A 93 -32.60 -7.38 -30.41
N VAL A 94 -32.88 -8.10 -31.50
CA VAL A 94 -33.82 -7.68 -32.54
C VAL A 94 -35.18 -8.30 -32.23
N LEU A 95 -36.23 -7.49 -32.17
CA LEU A 95 -37.57 -7.97 -31.91
C LEU A 95 -38.11 -8.75 -33.12
N PRO A 96 -38.64 -9.97 -32.93
CA PRO A 96 -39.24 -10.73 -34.01
C PRO A 96 -40.55 -10.08 -34.48
N THR A 97 -40.69 -9.89 -35.80
CA THR A 97 -41.88 -9.28 -36.41
C THR A 97 -43.07 -10.23 -36.51
N ASN A 98 -42.86 -11.53 -36.27
CA ASN A 98 -43.85 -12.60 -36.35
C ASN A 98 -44.15 -13.24 -34.98
N TRP A 99 -43.86 -12.53 -33.88
CA TRP A 99 -44.20 -13.04 -32.54
C TRP A 99 -45.71 -13.12 -32.37
N GLN A 100 -46.18 -14.26 -31.88
CA GLN A 100 -47.58 -14.52 -31.56
C GLN A 100 -47.66 -14.97 -30.11
N GLU A 101 -48.56 -14.35 -29.36
CA GLU A 101 -48.83 -14.74 -27.98
C GLU A 101 -49.46 -16.14 -27.96
N VAL A 102 -48.87 -17.04 -27.17
CA VAL A 102 -49.40 -18.39 -26.96
C VAL A 102 -50.15 -18.41 -25.62
N GLU A 103 -51.47 -18.24 -25.69
CA GLU A 103 -52.33 -18.22 -24.50
C GLU A 103 -52.14 -19.49 -23.64
N GLY A 104 -51.89 -19.27 -22.34
CA GLY A 104 -51.77 -20.35 -21.35
C GLY A 104 -50.43 -21.09 -21.35
N SER A 105 -49.44 -20.69 -22.16
CA SER A 105 -48.12 -21.32 -22.13
C SER A 105 -47.30 -20.98 -20.88
N ARG A 106 -46.64 -22.00 -20.32
CA ARG A 106 -45.71 -21.88 -19.18
C ARG A 106 -44.24 -21.89 -19.61
N ARG A 107 -43.97 -22.02 -20.92
CA ARG A 107 -42.61 -22.09 -21.46
C ARG A 107 -42.07 -20.69 -21.65
N LEU A 108 -40.90 -20.38 -21.10
CA LEU A 108 -40.32 -19.02 -21.11
C LEU A 108 -40.04 -18.53 -22.54
N GLU A 109 -39.67 -19.44 -23.43
CA GLU A 109 -39.43 -19.17 -24.85
C GLU A 109 -40.66 -18.66 -25.61
N ASP A 110 -41.88 -18.97 -25.14
CA ASP A 110 -43.11 -18.49 -25.76
C ASP A 110 -43.41 -17.03 -25.37
N HIS A 111 -42.77 -16.52 -24.30
CA HIS A 111 -42.91 -15.16 -23.79
C HIS A 111 -41.88 -14.16 -24.35
N GLY A 112 -41.02 -14.63 -25.26
CA GLY A 112 -40.06 -13.78 -25.97
C GLY A 112 -38.60 -14.16 -25.69
N ILE A 113 -37.73 -13.16 -25.73
CA ILE A 113 -36.28 -13.36 -25.71
C ILE A 113 -35.79 -13.39 -24.26
N LYS A 114 -35.06 -14.46 -23.89
CA LYS A 114 -34.37 -14.52 -22.60
C LYS A 114 -33.27 -13.47 -22.57
N VAL A 115 -33.26 -12.64 -21.52
CA VAL A 115 -32.18 -11.73 -21.19
C VAL A 115 -31.68 -12.06 -19.79
N GLU A 116 -30.37 -12.19 -19.63
CA GLU A 116 -29.71 -12.52 -18.36
C GLU A 116 -28.73 -11.40 -17.98
N HIS A 117 -28.84 -10.88 -16.75
CA HIS A 117 -27.90 -9.87 -16.23
C HIS A 117 -26.99 -10.53 -15.19
N VAL A 118 -25.69 -10.46 -15.41
CA VAL A 118 -24.65 -11.04 -14.53
C VAL A 118 -23.87 -9.91 -13.91
N TYR A 119 -23.57 -10.00 -12.61
CA TYR A 119 -22.80 -9.03 -11.86
C TYR A 119 -21.69 -9.72 -11.06
N GLU A 120 -20.51 -9.11 -11.03
CA GLU A 120 -19.31 -9.54 -10.30
C GLU A 120 -18.74 -8.36 -9.52
N VAL A 121 -18.24 -8.61 -8.32
CA VAL A 121 -17.78 -7.61 -7.36
C VAL A 121 -16.37 -7.95 -6.90
#